data_AF-A0A846G5J9-F1
#
_entry.id   AF-A0A846G5J9-F1
#
_cell.length_a   1.000
_cell.length_b   1.000
_cell.length_c   1.000
_cell.angle_alpha   90.00
_cell.angle_beta   90.00
_cell.angle_gamma   90.00
#
_symmetry.space_group_name_H-M   'P 1'
#
loop_
_entity.id
_entity.type
_entity.pdbx_description
1 polymer ?
#
loop_
_entity_poly.entity_id
_entity_poly.type
_entity_poly.pdbx_seq_one_letter_code
_entity_poly.pdbx_strand_id
1 'polypeptide(L)' 'MFRSYNNLLWSVGKVAQLNQGKRTPGIDREVALTPEQRVKLIREMGQYTFWKVKPTKWVYIPKANGKQ' A
#
# COMPACT_ATOMS: atom_id res chain seq x y z
N MET A 1 -2.31 -12.13 14.27
CA MET A 1 -1.40 -13.08 13.59
C MET A 1 -0.64 -12.35 12.47
N PHE A 2 0.61 -11.96 12.70
CA PHE A 2 1.37 -11.04 11.82
C PHE A 2 2.06 -11.71 10.61
N ARG A 3 1.99 -13.04 10.47
CA ARG A 3 2.62 -13.80 9.37
C ARG A 3 1.67 -14.77 8.65
N SER A 4 0.37 -14.60 8.81
CA SER A 4 -0.61 -15.44 8.10
C SER A 4 -0.75 -14.98 6.64
N TYR A 5 -0.76 -15.94 5.71
CA TYR A 5 -1.01 -15.68 4.29
C TYR A 5 -2.37 -15.01 4.06
N ASN A 6 -3.41 -15.42 4.79
CA ASN A 6 -4.74 -14.83 4.68
C ASN A 6 -4.76 -13.35 5.11
N ASN A 7 -3.99 -13.01 6.15
CA ASN A 7 -3.87 -11.62 6.60
C ASN A 7 -3.14 -10.76 5.56
N LEU A 8 -2.10 -11.30 4.93
CA LEU A 8 -1.39 -10.65 3.83
C LEU A 8 -2.33 -10.38 2.65
N LEU A 9 -3.09 -11.38 2.22
CA LEU A 9 -4.06 -11.26 1.12
C LEU A 9 -5.10 -10.18 1.39
N TRP A 10 -5.67 -10.17 2.60
CA TRP A 10 -6.66 -9.18 3.00
C TRP A 10 -6.07 -7.77 3.07
N SER A 11 -4.87 -7.62 3.63
CA SER A 11 -4.17 -6.35 3.74
C SER A 11 -3.84 -5.76 2.37
N VAL A 12 -3.32 -6.57 1.45
CA VAL A 12 -3.06 -6.15 0.06
C VAL A 12 -4.36 -5.76 -0.64
N GLY A 13 -5.43 -6.55 -0.50
CA GLY A 13 -6.74 -6.23 -1.04
C GLY A 13 -7.28 -4.88 -0.55
N LYS A 14 -7.21 -4.63 0.76
CA LYS A 14 -7.64 -3.36 1.36
C LYS A 14 -6.90 -2.15 0.77
N VAL A 15 -5.57 -2.22 0.70
CA VAL A 15 -4.73 -1.12 0.20
C VAL A 15 -4.94 -0.88 -1.30
N ALA A 16 -4.99 -1.95 -2.10
CA ALA A 16 -5.06 -1.85 -3.56
C ALA A 16 -6.47 -1.64 -4.12
N GLN A 17 -7.53 -1.99 -3.37
CA GLN A 17 -8.91 -1.97 -3.89
C GLN A 17 -9.86 -1.06 -3.11
N LEU A 18 -9.76 -1.01 -1.78
CA LEU A 18 -10.75 -0.33 -0.92
C LEU A 18 -10.34 1.08 -0.54
N ASN A 19 -9.07 1.32 -0.24
CA ASN A 19 -8.59 2.62 0.22
C ASN A 19 -8.76 3.71 -0.84
N GLN A 20 -9.10 4.93 -0.40
CA GLN A 20 -9.30 6.10 -1.28
C GLN A 20 -8.05 6.43 -2.11
N GLY A 21 -6.86 6.24 -1.54
CA GLY A 21 -5.56 6.50 -2.18
C GLY A 21 -5.02 5.37 -3.07
N LYS A 22 -5.81 4.34 -3.40
CA LYS A 22 -5.34 3.15 -4.15
C LYS A 22 -4.73 3.42 -5.53
N ARG A 23 -5.02 4.58 -6.12
CA ARG A 23 -4.47 5.03 -7.41
C ARG A 23 -3.28 5.97 -7.26
N THR A 24 -2.93 6.35 -6.03
CA THR A 24 -1.86 7.30 -5.75
C THR A 24 -0.57 6.52 -5.44
N PRO A 25 0.46 6.62 -6.30
CA PRO A 25 1.73 5.98 -6.00
C PRO A 25 2.45 6.64 -4.82
N GLY A 26 3.21 5.83 -4.08
CA GLY A 26 4.09 6.28 -3.00
C GLY A 26 5.41 6.87 -3.50
N ILE A 27 6.45 6.79 -2.67
CA ILE A 27 7.83 7.13 -3.07
C ILE A 27 8.35 6.14 -4.13
N ASP A 28 7.89 4.90 -4.05
CA ASP A 28 8.24 3.80 -4.95
C ASP A 28 7.69 3.94 -6.37
N ARG A 29 6.74 4.85 -6.61
CA ARG A 29 6.08 5.04 -7.91
C ARG A 29 5.29 3.83 -8.39
N GLU A 30 4.89 2.94 -7.48
CA GLU A 30 4.20 1.70 -7.81
C GLU A 30 2.72 1.74 -7.39
N VAL A 31 1.86 1.06 -8.17
CA VAL A 31 0.44 0.82 -7.86
C VAL A 31 0.06 -0.60 -8.32
N ALA A 32 -0.87 -1.25 -7.62
CA ALA A 32 -1.33 -2.62 -7.91
C ALA A 32 -2.79 -2.66 -8.36
N LEU A 33 -3.07 -2.12 -9.56
CA LEU A 33 -4.42 -1.95 -10.08
C LEU A 33 -4.96 -3.22 -10.72
N THR A 34 -4.12 -3.99 -11.40
CA THR A 34 -4.54 -5.25 -12.05
C THR A 34 -4.47 -6.44 -11.09
N PRO A 35 -5.24 -7.51 -11.34
CA PRO A 35 -5.11 -8.76 -10.59
C PRO A 35 -3.68 -9.33 -10.62
N GLU A 36 -2.98 -9.30 -11.76
CA GLU A 36 -1.61 -9.84 -11.82
C GLU A 36 -0.64 -9.03 -10.96
N GLN A 37 -0.76 -7.70 -10.99
CA GLN A 37 0.06 -6.81 -10.16
C GLN A 37 -0.13 -7.08 -8.66
N ARG A 38 -1.37 -7.35 -8.22
CA ARG A 38 -1.64 -7.71 -6.82
C ARG A 38 -1.03 -9.05 -6.43
N VAL A 39 -1.13 -10.07 -7.30
CA VAL A 39 -0.51 -11.38 -7.05
C VAL A 39 1.00 -11.25 -6.96
N LYS A 40 1.61 -10.43 -7.83
CA LYS A 40 3.03 -10.11 -7.76
C LYS A 40 3.40 -9.46 -6.43
N LEU A 41 2.65 -8.42 -6.02
CA LEU A 41 2.86 -7.72 -4.75
C LEU A 41 2.75 -8.65 -3.54
N ILE A 42 1.81 -9.58 -3.53
CA ILE A 42 1.65 -10.59 -2.46
C ILE A 42 2.90 -11.47 -2.37
N ARG A 43 3.43 -11.93 -3.50
CA ARG A 43 4.64 -12.76 -3.53
C ARG A 43 5.87 -12.01 -3.02
N GLU A 44 6.02 -10.75 -3.43
CA GLU A 44 7.11 -9.87 -2.97
C GLU A 44 7.01 -9.60 -1.47
N MET A 45 5.82 -9.28 -0.96
CA MET A 45 5.58 -8.99 0.46
C MET A 45 5.74 -10.23 1.34
N GLY A 46 5.49 -11.43 0.82
CA GLY A 46 5.76 -12.69 1.53
C GLY A 46 7.25 -12.94 1.82
N GLN A 47 8.14 -12.34 1.02
CA GLN A 47 9.60 -12.41 1.20
C GLN A 47 10.18 -11.14 1.85
N TYR A 48 9.33 -10.15 2.11
CA TYR A 48 9.77 -8.83 2.53
C TYR A 48 10.18 -8.80 4.01
N THR A 49 11.19 -7.98 4.29
CA THR A 49 11.79 -7.85 5.61
C THR A 49 11.28 -6.59 6.31
N PHE A 50 10.57 -6.74 7.44
CA PHE A 50 9.84 -5.67 8.12
C PHE A 50 10.65 -4.42 8.50
N TRP A 51 11.96 -4.55 8.73
CA TRP A 51 12.81 -3.42 9.14
C TRP A 51 13.41 -2.62 7.97
N LYS A 52 13.23 -3.05 6.71
CA LYS A 52 13.78 -2.38 5.53
C LYS A 52 12.75 -1.48 4.83
N VAL A 53 12.12 -0.59 5.58
CA VAL A 53 11.06 0.30 5.06
C VAL A 53 11.60 1.50 4.28
N LYS A 54 10.91 1.88 3.22
CA LYS A 54 11.17 3.15 2.51
C LYS A 54 10.66 4.32 3.37
N PRO A 55 11.27 5.51 3.27
CA PRO A 55 10.77 6.71 3.95
C PRO A 55 9.36 7.09 3.48
N THR A 56 8.66 7.89 4.27
CA THR A 56 7.30 8.37 3.95
C THR A 56 7.35 9.58 3.02
N LYS A 57 6.44 9.63 2.03
CA LYS A 57 6.24 10.83 1.19
C LYS A 57 5.47 11.88 1.98
N TRP A 58 6.07 13.05 2.20
CA TRP A 58 5.38 14.18 2.81
C TRP A 58 4.54 14.89 1.75
N VAL A 59 3.22 14.88 1.95
CA VAL A 59 2.27 15.58 1.08
C VAL A 59 1.30 16.33 1.96
N TYR A 60 1.22 17.64 1.75
CA TYR A 60 0.24 18.47 2.42
C TYR A 60 -1.17 18.16 1.89
N ILE A 61 -2.10 17.82 2.78
CA ILE A 61 -3.51 17.59 2.45
C ILE A 61 -4.32 18.75 3.02
N PRO A 62 -4.89 19.64 2.17
CA PRO A 62 -5.67 20.77 2.65
C PRO A 62 -6.87 20.28 3.44
N LYS A 63 -7.08 20.86 4.63
CA LYS A 63 -8.25 20.55 5.44
C LYS A 63 -9.45 21.34 4.92
N ALA A 64 -10.64 20.74 4.99
CA ALA A 64 -11.88 21.33 4.49
C ALA A 64 -12.17 22.73 5.06
N ASN A 65 -11.65 23.05 6.25
CA ASN A 65 -11.84 24.34 6.92
C ASN A 65 -10.85 25.43 6.47
N GLY A 66 -10.17 25.26 5.32
CA GLY A 66 -9.27 26.26 4.75
C GLY A 66 -8.00 26.54 5.57
N LYS A 67 -7.77 25.81 6.67
CA LYS A 67 -6.54 25.89 7.44
C LYS A 67 -5.42 25.28 6.60
N GLN A 68 -4.56 26.16 6.08
CA GLN A 68 -3.25 25.81 5.52
C GLN A 68 -2.35 25.35 6.66
#